data_AF-A0A5J4W4H0-F1
#
_entry.id   AF-A0A5J4W4H0-F1
#
_cell.length_a   1.000
_cell.length_b   1.000
_cell.length_c   1.000
_cell.angle_alpha   90.00
_cell.angle_beta   90.00
_cell.angle_gamma   90.00
#
_symmetry.space_group_name_H-M   'P 1'
#
loop_
_entity.id
_entity.type
_entity.pdbx_description
1 polymer ?
#
loop_
_entity_poly.entity_id
_entity_poly.type
_entity_poly.pdbx_seq_one_letter_code
_entity_poly.pdbx_strand_id
1 'polypeptide(L)'
;MDEFIALLRIDWIRFRAVAEDYFRHGVHFKEAYIEMSVTYGGICQEKDTLQRLEKKFKEIGDIVCYISVPYRPRLQGLRAMILSFIQIVPLISLMRFKFLVGQSREAIGSSIDKDLQMQRPTLQWIPHELSESNLDDRVGASGDLITLFELINTILKKITKF
;
A
#
# COMPACT_ATOMS: atom_id res chain seq x y z
N MET A 1 -11.99 28.11 27.14
CA MET A 1 -11.77 26.68 26.83
C MET A 1 -12.36 26.51 25.46
N ASP A 2 -11.57 26.74 24.43
CA ASP A 2 -12.05 26.71 23.05
C ASP A 2 -12.07 25.24 22.62
N GLU A 3 -13.28 24.69 22.51
CA GLU A 3 -13.50 23.35 21.97
C GLU A 3 -13.14 23.36 20.49
N PHE A 4 -11.96 22.84 20.15
CA PHE A 4 -11.56 22.63 18.77
C PHE A 4 -12.42 21.51 18.17
N ILE A 5 -13.43 21.88 17.38
CA ILE A 5 -14.24 20.95 16.60
C ILE A 5 -13.37 20.41 15.46
N ALA A 6 -12.95 19.14 15.57
CA ALA A 6 -12.23 18.45 14.52
C ALA A 6 -13.19 18.03 13.40
N LEU A 7 -13.23 18.81 12.31
CA LEU A 7 -14.02 18.49 11.12
C LEU A 7 -13.50 17.22 10.44
N LEU A 8 -14.39 16.28 10.15
CA LEU A 8 -14.07 15.08 9.39
C LEU A 8 -13.69 15.45 7.93
N ARG A 9 -12.91 14.58 7.27
CA ARG A 9 -12.40 14.81 5.91
C ARG A 9 -13.52 15.09 4.89
N ILE A 10 -14.69 14.48 5.05
CA ILE A 10 -15.87 14.68 4.19
C ILE A 10 -16.43 16.09 4.38
N ASP A 11 -16.51 16.55 5.62
CA ASP A 11 -17.05 17.87 5.94
C ASP A 11 -16.14 18.97 5.40
N TRP A 12 -14.82 18.79 5.47
CA TRP A 12 -13.84 19.71 4.88
C TRP A 12 -14.03 19.91 3.37
N ILE A 13 -14.31 18.84 2.63
CA ILE A 13 -14.54 18.92 1.18
C ILE A 13 -15.87 19.62 0.89
N ARG A 14 -16.92 19.31 1.66
CA ARG A 14 -18.23 19.98 1.54
C ARG A 14 -18.12 21.48 1.78
N PHE A 15 -17.37 21.90 2.81
CA PHE A 15 -17.14 23.32 3.10
C PHE A 15 -16.42 24.05 1.97
N ARG A 16 -15.40 23.42 1.39
CA ARG A 16 -14.71 24.00 0.22
C ARG A 16 -15.63 24.12 -0.98
N ALA A 17 -16.47 23.13 -1.23
CA ALA A 17 -17.41 23.17 -2.35
C ALA A 17 -18.41 24.32 -2.22
N VAL A 18 -18.95 24.52 -1.02
CA VAL A 18 -19.85 25.65 -0.74
C VAL A 18 -19.12 26.99 -0.86
N ALA A 19 -17.92 27.11 -0.30
CA ALA A 19 -17.12 28.33 -0.43
C ALA A 19 -16.77 28.63 -1.90
N GLU A 20 -16.46 27.61 -2.68
CA GLU A 20 -16.18 27.76 -4.10
C GLU A 20 -17.39 28.24 -4.88
N ASP A 21 -18.58 27.70 -4.58
CA ASP A 21 -19.83 28.14 -5.18
C ASP A 21 -20.06 29.64 -4.93
N TYR A 22 -19.89 30.11 -3.70
CA TYR A 22 -19.95 31.55 -3.38
C TYR A 22 -18.93 32.37 -4.18
N PHE A 23 -17.68 31.90 -4.29
CA PHE A 23 -16.64 32.63 -5.04
C PHE A 23 -16.91 32.64 -6.55
N ARG A 24 -17.49 31.57 -7.11
CA ARG A 24 -17.93 31.53 -8.52
C ARG A 24 -19.07 32.51 -8.79
N HIS A 25 -19.94 32.74 -7.82
CA HIS A 25 -20.98 33.79 -7.87
C HIS A 25 -20.43 35.20 -7.60
N GLY A 26 -19.12 35.36 -7.39
CA GLY A 26 -18.48 36.66 -7.15
C GLY A 26 -18.67 37.21 -5.74
N VAL A 27 -19.13 36.37 -4.79
CA VAL A 27 -19.33 36.76 -3.39
C VAL A 27 -17.97 36.87 -2.69
N HIS A 28 -17.76 37.97 -1.98
CA HIS A 28 -16.51 38.21 -1.27
C HIS A 28 -16.43 37.38 0.02
N PHE A 29 -15.22 36.99 0.45
CA PHE A 29 -15.03 36.06 1.58
C PHE A 29 -15.71 36.48 2.89
N LYS A 30 -15.88 37.79 3.12
CA LYS A 30 -16.55 38.33 4.32
C LYS A 30 -18.05 38.03 4.32
N GLU A 31 -18.71 38.17 3.17
CA GLU A 31 -20.14 37.92 3.01
C GLU A 31 -20.41 36.43 3.05
N ALA A 32 -19.59 35.65 2.33
CA ALA A 32 -19.62 34.18 2.39
C ALA A 32 -19.45 33.67 3.83
N TYR A 33 -18.55 34.24 4.64
CA TYR A 33 -18.40 33.85 6.04
C TYR A 33 -19.65 34.15 6.88
N ILE A 34 -20.28 35.31 6.71
CA ILE A 34 -21.51 35.65 7.44
C ILE A 34 -22.59 34.62 7.11
N GLU A 35 -22.82 34.35 5.83
CA GLU A 35 -23.86 33.42 5.38
C GLU A 35 -23.57 31.97 5.80
N MET A 36 -22.33 31.53 5.67
CA MET A 36 -21.89 30.20 6.11
C MET A 36 -21.93 30.06 7.65
N SER A 37 -21.58 31.11 8.41
CA SER A 37 -21.66 31.07 9.87
C SER A 37 -23.09 31.00 10.38
N VAL A 38 -24.05 31.66 9.70
CA VAL A 38 -25.48 31.53 10.01
C VAL A 38 -25.98 30.12 9.69
N THR A 39 -25.57 29.57 8.55
CA THR A 39 -26.08 28.28 8.05
C THR A 39 -25.50 27.09 8.81
N TYR A 40 -24.19 27.11 9.10
CA TYR A 40 -23.45 25.99 9.66
C TYR A 40 -23.04 26.19 11.14
N GLY A 41 -23.30 27.37 11.72
CA GLY A 41 -23.04 27.66 13.12
C GLY A 41 -21.59 27.42 13.54
N GLY A 42 -21.39 26.73 14.66
CA GLY A 42 -20.06 26.40 15.21
C GLY A 42 -19.22 25.44 14.36
N ILE A 43 -19.79 24.85 13.31
CA ILE A 43 -19.09 23.96 12.37
C ILE A 43 -18.44 24.78 11.25
N CYS A 44 -18.83 26.06 11.08
CA CYS A 44 -18.28 26.94 10.07
C CYS A 44 -16.77 27.15 10.28
N GLN A 45 -16.03 27.15 9.17
CA GLN A 45 -14.60 27.43 9.20
C GLN A 45 -14.33 28.88 9.60
N GLU A 46 -13.16 29.10 10.21
CA GLU A 46 -12.69 30.43 10.58
C GLU A 46 -12.62 31.36 9.37
N LYS A 47 -12.91 32.64 9.61
CA LYS A 47 -12.87 33.70 8.60
C LYS A 47 -11.53 33.77 7.86
N ASP A 48 -10.42 33.57 8.57
CA ASP A 48 -9.07 33.56 8.00
C ASP A 48 -8.88 32.42 7.00
N THR A 49 -9.56 31.29 7.23
CA THR A 49 -9.50 30.14 6.31
C THR A 49 -10.23 30.47 5.01
N LEU A 50 -11.41 31.11 5.07
CA LEU A 50 -12.12 31.59 3.89
C LEU A 50 -11.33 32.64 3.10
N GLN A 51 -10.62 33.55 3.77
CA GLN A 51 -9.73 34.50 3.11
C GLN A 51 -8.61 33.79 2.33
N ARG A 52 -7.98 32.77 2.94
CA ARG A 52 -6.95 31.96 2.26
C ARG A 52 -7.53 31.18 1.08
N LEU A 53 -8.76 30.68 1.20
CA LEU A 53 -9.44 29.98 0.11
C LEU A 53 -9.77 30.91 -1.05
N GLU A 54 -10.28 32.13 -0.79
CA GLU A 54 -10.55 33.11 -1.85
C GLU A 54 -9.27 33.49 -2.60
N LYS A 55 -8.16 33.70 -1.87
CA LYS A 55 -6.85 33.96 -2.50
C LYS A 55 -6.43 32.81 -3.42
N LYS A 56 -6.54 31.56 -2.95
CA LYS A 56 -6.25 30.37 -3.76
C LYS A 56 -7.17 30.23 -4.96
N PHE A 57 -8.46 30.54 -4.80
CA PHE A 57 -9.43 30.53 -5.89
C PHE A 57 -9.05 31.54 -6.98
N LYS A 58 -8.61 32.75 -6.60
CA LYS A 58 -8.12 33.75 -7.55
C LYS A 58 -6.83 33.32 -8.27
N GLU A 59 -5.99 32.51 -7.64
CA GLU A 59 -4.73 32.02 -8.21
C GLU A 59 -4.93 30.79 -9.14
N ILE A 60 -5.74 29.81 -8.73
CA ILE A 60 -5.84 28.49 -9.36
C ILE A 60 -7.18 28.27 -10.08
N GLY A 61 -8.23 28.99 -9.69
CA GLY A 61 -9.59 28.87 -10.23
C GLY A 61 -10.43 27.75 -9.62
N ASP A 62 -9.83 26.80 -8.92
CA ASP A 62 -10.49 25.66 -8.27
C ASP A 62 -9.87 25.45 -6.88
N ILE A 63 -10.71 25.30 -5.86
CA ILE A 63 -10.27 25.04 -4.48
C ILE A 63 -10.69 23.66 -3.97
N VAL A 64 -11.66 23.01 -4.61
CA VAL A 64 -12.13 21.65 -4.31
C VAL A 64 -11.16 20.64 -4.91
N CYS A 65 -9.99 20.50 -4.29
CA CYS A 65 -9.03 19.47 -4.65
C CYS A 65 -9.03 18.34 -3.63
N TYR A 66 -9.04 17.09 -4.11
CA TYR A 66 -8.64 15.95 -3.29
C TYR A 66 -7.14 16.08 -2.99
N ILE A 67 -6.81 16.63 -1.81
CA ILE A 67 -5.44 16.57 -1.33
C ILE A 67 -5.16 15.09 -1.01
N SER A 68 -4.38 14.42 -1.85
CA SER A 68 -3.73 13.18 -1.44
C SER A 68 -2.81 13.54 -0.28
N VAL A 69 -3.12 13.03 0.91
CA VAL A 69 -2.27 13.26 2.08
C VAL A 69 -0.84 12.90 1.67
N PRO A 70 0.16 13.78 1.87
CA PRO A 70 1.53 13.46 1.51
C PRO A 70 1.88 12.12 2.16
N TYR A 71 2.27 11.15 1.32
CA TYR A 71 2.68 9.84 1.81
C TYR A 71 3.79 10.03 2.84
N ARG A 72 3.74 9.23 3.91
CA ARG A 72 4.80 9.24 4.92
C ARG A 72 6.16 9.11 4.21
N PRO A 73 7.15 9.95 4.51
CA PRO A 73 8.47 9.84 3.92
C PRO A 73 9.00 8.41 4.09
N ARG A 74 9.48 7.80 3.01
CA ARG A 74 10.08 6.47 3.07
C ARG A 74 11.36 6.54 3.88
N LEU A 75 11.55 5.60 4.82
CA LEU A 75 12.80 5.46 5.56
C LEU A 75 13.86 4.94 4.58
N GLN A 76 14.76 5.82 4.15
CA GLN A 76 15.87 5.45 3.27
C GLN A 76 16.76 4.39 3.97
N GLY A 77 17.21 3.39 3.21
CA GLY A 77 18.09 2.32 3.71
C GLY A 77 17.38 1.14 4.38
N LEU A 78 16.15 1.31 4.89
CA LEU A 78 15.39 0.23 5.54
C LEU A 78 15.16 -0.96 4.58
N ARG A 79 14.83 -0.65 3.32
CA ARG A 79 14.62 -1.63 2.26
C ARG A 79 15.83 -2.56 2.09
N ALA A 80 17.03 -1.99 2.00
CA ALA A 80 18.25 -2.74 1.77
C ALA A 80 18.59 -3.65 2.95
N MET A 81 18.40 -3.16 4.18
CA MET A 81 18.60 -3.94 5.40
C MET A 81 17.62 -5.12 5.47
N ILE A 82 16.34 -4.91 5.18
CA ILE A 82 15.36 -6.01 5.20
C ILE A 82 15.74 -7.07 4.16
N LEU A 83 16.14 -6.65 2.95
CA LEU A 83 16.47 -7.56 1.86
C LEU A 83 17.67 -8.45 2.17
N SER A 84 18.73 -7.90 2.79
CA SER A 84 19.91 -8.68 3.18
C SER A 84 19.58 -9.74 4.23
N PHE A 85 18.70 -9.45 5.18
CA PHE A 85 18.27 -10.43 6.18
C PHE A 85 17.38 -11.54 5.59
N ILE A 86 16.46 -11.19 4.67
CA ILE A 86 15.58 -12.19 4.03
C ILE A 86 16.40 -13.18 3.19
N GLN A 87 17.47 -12.73 2.53
CA GLN A 87 18.36 -13.60 1.76
C GLN A 87 19.04 -14.68 2.62
N ILE A 88 19.35 -14.36 3.88
CA ILE A 88 19.97 -15.28 4.82
C ILE A 88 18.92 -16.16 5.50
N VAL A 89 17.80 -15.58 5.93
CA VAL A 89 16.72 -16.27 6.63
C VAL A 89 15.37 -15.91 5.98
N PRO A 90 14.90 -16.69 4.99
CA PRO A 90 13.69 -16.37 4.24
C PRO A 90 12.41 -16.35 5.09
N LEU A 91 12.39 -17.12 6.19
CA LEU A 91 11.23 -17.29 7.06
C LEU A 91 11.47 -16.66 8.43
N ILE A 92 11.63 -15.33 8.45
CA ILE A 92 11.87 -14.55 9.66
C ILE A 92 10.59 -13.82 10.11
N SER A 93 10.34 -13.79 11.42
CA SER A 93 9.18 -13.08 11.97
C SER A 93 9.41 -11.56 12.02
N LEU A 94 8.34 -10.78 11.86
CA LEU A 94 8.42 -9.31 11.98
C LEU A 94 8.92 -8.85 13.36
N MET A 95 8.65 -9.62 14.42
CA MET A 95 9.17 -9.33 15.76
C MET A 95 10.68 -9.47 15.83
N ARG A 96 11.25 -10.49 15.18
CA ARG A 96 12.69 -10.67 15.12
C ARG A 96 13.34 -9.58 14.26
N PHE A 97 12.67 -9.17 13.19
CA PHE A 97 13.07 -8.01 12.40
C PHE A 97 13.10 -6.71 13.20
N LYS A 98 12.08 -6.45 14.02
CA LYS A 98 12.06 -5.30 14.93
C LYS A 98 13.29 -5.31 15.85
N PHE A 99 13.65 -6.47 16.39
CA PHE A 99 14.84 -6.60 17.25
C PHE A 99 16.14 -6.34 16.48
N LEU A 100 16.29 -6.87 15.26
CA LEU A 100 17.51 -6.72 14.46
C LEU A 100 17.70 -5.32 13.87
N VAL A 101 16.61 -4.69 13.42
CA VAL A 101 16.65 -3.41 12.67
C VAL A 101 16.35 -2.22 13.57
N GLY A 102 15.80 -2.44 14.78
CA GLY A 102 15.43 -1.39 15.73
C GLY A 102 14.24 -0.52 15.29
N GLN A 103 13.52 -0.93 14.25
CA GLN A 103 12.38 -0.19 13.70
C GLN A 103 11.04 -0.78 14.15
N SER A 104 9.98 0.03 14.11
CA SER A 104 8.64 -0.41 14.49
C SER A 104 8.14 -1.52 13.55
N ARG A 105 7.28 -2.40 14.07
CA ARG A 105 6.73 -3.53 13.31
C ARG A 105 5.96 -3.05 12.07
N GLU A 106 5.25 -1.93 12.23
CA GLU A 106 4.43 -1.29 11.20
C GLU A 106 5.30 -0.69 10.10
N ALA A 107 6.43 -0.06 10.47
CA ALA A 107 7.37 0.50 9.50
C ALA A 107 8.01 -0.61 8.65
N ILE A 108 8.40 -1.71 9.28
CA ILE A 108 8.99 -2.88 8.60
C ILE A 108 7.95 -3.54 7.70
N GLY A 109 6.75 -3.81 8.21
CA GLY A 109 5.65 -4.39 7.41
C GLY A 109 5.30 -3.51 6.21
N SER A 110 5.15 -2.20 6.42
CA SER A 110 4.87 -1.27 5.33
C SER A 110 6.00 -1.22 4.29
N SER A 111 7.26 -1.40 4.69
CA SER A 111 8.38 -1.43 3.74
C SER A 111 8.41 -2.74 2.95
N ILE A 112 8.09 -3.88 3.59
CA ILE A 112 7.93 -5.18 2.91
C ILE A 112 6.81 -5.11 1.88
N ASP A 113 5.64 -4.59 2.25
CA ASP A 113 4.47 -4.56 1.38
C ASP A 113 4.60 -3.51 0.26
N LYS A 114 5.04 -2.28 0.58
CA LYS A 114 5.02 -1.16 -0.38
C LYS A 114 6.33 -0.96 -1.12
N ASP A 115 7.47 -1.15 -0.46
CA ASP A 115 8.78 -0.87 -1.06
C ASP A 115 9.40 -2.12 -1.71
N LEU A 116 9.25 -3.28 -1.06
CA LEU A 116 9.75 -4.56 -1.56
C LEU A 116 8.71 -5.34 -2.37
N GLN A 117 7.41 -5.08 -2.15
CA GLN A 117 6.31 -5.80 -2.78
C GLN A 117 6.41 -7.33 -2.61
N MET A 118 6.92 -7.75 -1.46
CA MET A 118 7.11 -9.17 -1.17
C MET A 118 5.82 -9.78 -0.63
N GLN A 119 5.48 -10.97 -1.12
CA GLN A 119 4.38 -11.75 -0.60
C GLN A 119 4.84 -12.65 0.54
N ARG A 120 3.96 -12.86 1.52
CA ARG A 120 4.23 -13.79 2.61
C ARG A 120 4.09 -15.23 2.09
N PRO A 121 5.16 -16.04 2.13
CA PRO A 121 5.06 -17.43 1.72
C PRO A 121 4.22 -18.22 2.73
N THR A 122 3.41 -19.14 2.22
CA THR A 122 2.77 -20.19 3.02
C THR A 122 3.70 -21.40 3.07
N LEU A 123 3.85 -21.99 4.26
CA LEU A 123 4.58 -23.24 4.42
C LEU A 123 3.77 -24.39 3.81
N GLN A 124 4.42 -25.19 2.97
CA GLN A 124 3.84 -26.42 2.46
C GLN A 124 4.20 -27.58 3.39
N TRP A 125 3.23 -28.45 3.63
CA TRP A 125 3.47 -29.65 4.42
C TRP A 125 4.20 -30.69 3.57
N ILE A 126 5.32 -31.19 4.09
CA ILE A 126 6.12 -32.24 3.45
C ILE A 126 5.81 -33.57 4.16
N PRO A 127 5.45 -34.64 3.43
CA PRO A 127 4.97 -35.88 4.04
C PRO A 127 5.88 -36.57 5.05
N HIS A 128 7.19 -36.49 4.83
CA HIS A 128 8.20 -37.00 5.74
C HIS A 128 9.55 -36.36 5.40
N GLU A 129 10.44 -36.34 6.37
CA GLU A 129 11.83 -35.97 6.13
C GLU A 129 12.52 -37.09 5.35
N LEU A 130 13.19 -36.73 4.25
CA LEU A 130 13.90 -37.68 3.40
C LEU A 130 15.36 -37.77 3.86
N SER A 131 15.86 -38.99 4.01
CA SER A 131 17.29 -39.24 4.09
C SER A 131 17.96 -39.08 2.71
N GLU A 132 19.28 -38.93 2.67
CA GLU A 132 20.04 -38.92 1.40
C GLU A 132 19.77 -40.16 0.56
N SER A 133 19.79 -41.35 1.17
CA SER A 133 19.47 -42.60 0.45
C SER A 133 18.08 -42.57 -0.20
N ASN A 134 17.07 -42.06 0.52
CA ASN A 134 15.71 -41.95 -0.03
C ASN A 134 15.63 -40.92 -1.17
N LEU A 135 16.45 -39.87 -1.12
CA LEU A 135 16.53 -38.88 -2.20
C LEU A 135 17.17 -39.50 -3.44
N ASP A 136 18.29 -40.21 -3.27
CA ASP A 136 19.01 -40.86 -4.37
C ASP A 136 18.14 -41.91 -5.06
N ASP A 137 17.46 -42.76 -4.29
CA ASP A 137 16.53 -43.76 -4.82
C ASP A 137 15.39 -43.10 -5.62
N ARG A 138 14.85 -41.99 -5.11
CA ARG A 138 13.78 -41.25 -5.79
C ARG A 138 14.26 -40.58 -7.06
N VAL A 139 15.46 -40.00 -7.07
CA VAL A 139 16.05 -39.35 -8.24
C VAL A 139 16.34 -40.40 -9.31
N GLY A 140 16.93 -41.54 -8.93
CA GLY A 140 17.19 -42.67 -9.82
C GLY A 140 15.90 -43.21 -10.45
N ALA A 141 14.91 -43.56 -9.62
CA ALA A 141 13.63 -44.07 -10.10
C ALA A 141 12.89 -43.06 -10.99
N SER A 142 12.98 -41.76 -10.69
CA SER A 142 12.40 -40.72 -11.55
C SER A 142 13.10 -40.64 -12.90
N GLY A 143 14.42 -40.75 -12.93
CA GLY A 143 15.21 -40.79 -14.16
C GLY A 143 14.86 -41.99 -15.06
N ASP A 144 14.70 -43.16 -14.46
CA ASP A 144 14.30 -44.39 -15.17
C ASP A 144 12.89 -44.27 -15.77
N LEU A 145 11.96 -43.65 -15.04
CA LEU A 145 10.61 -43.40 -15.55
C LEU A 145 10.59 -42.39 -16.69
N ILE A 146 11.40 -41.33 -16.62
CA ILE A 146 11.52 -40.33 -17.70
C ILE A 146 12.05 -40.99 -18.97
N THR A 147 13.13 -41.77 -18.87
CA THR A 147 13.72 -42.47 -20.03
C THR A 147 12.76 -43.49 -20.64
N LEU A 148 12.02 -44.24 -19.82
CA LEU A 148 10.97 -45.14 -20.30
C LEU A 148 9.87 -44.37 -21.03
N PHE A 149 9.43 -43.23 -20.50
CA PHE A 149 8.41 -42.38 -21.13
C PHE A 149 8.87 -41.82 -22.48
N GLU A 150 10.13 -41.41 -22.60
CA GLU A 150 10.73 -40.97 -23.87
C GLU A 150 10.82 -42.10 -24.91
N LEU A 151 11.17 -43.31 -24.47
CA LEU A 151 11.21 -44.50 -25.33
C LEU A 151 9.81 -44.83 -25.87
N ILE A 152 8.80 -44.85 -25.00
CA ILE A 152 7.40 -45.11 -25.37
C ILE A 152 6.91 -44.05 -26.36
N ASN A 153 7.18 -42.77 -26.10
CA ASN A 153 6.81 -41.69 -27.02
C ASN A 153 7.50 -41.81 -28.38
N THR A 154 8.74 -42.28 -28.41
CA THR A 154 9.47 -42.52 -29.66
C THR A 154 8.88 -43.68 -30.46
N ILE A 155 8.49 -44.76 -29.78
CA ILE A 155 7.82 -45.91 -30.40
C ILE A 155 6.44 -45.51 -30.92
N LEU A 156 5.64 -44.81 -30.12
CA LEU A 156 4.32 -44.32 -30.53
C LEU A 156 4.43 -43.40 -31.75
N LYS A 157 5.38 -42.47 -31.78
CA LYS A 157 5.64 -41.60 -32.95
C LYS A 157 6.03 -42.38 -34.21
N LYS A 158 6.69 -43.54 -34.08
CA LYS A 158 7.02 -44.41 -35.21
C LYS A 158 5.78 -45.16 -35.71
N ILE A 159 4.91 -45.59 -34.81
CA ILE A 159 3.67 -46.31 -35.16
C ILE A 159 2.65 -45.37 -35.82
N THR A 160 2.53 -44.12 -35.35
CA THR A 160 1.58 -43.13 -35.91
C THR A 160 2.07 -42.45 -37.20
N LYS A 161 3.26 -42.79 -37.71
CA LYS A 161 3.83 -42.25 -38.95
C LYS A 161 3.57 -43.12 -40.19
N PHE A 162 2.84 -44.22 -40.02
CA PHE A 162 2.22 -45.01 -41.08
C PHE A 162 0.71 -44.75 -41.08
#